data_AF-A0A9X1H849-F1
#
_entry.id   AF-A0A9X1H849-F1
#
_cell.length_a   1.000
_cell.length_b   1.000
_cell.length_c   1.000
_cell.angle_alpha   90.00
_cell.angle_beta   90.00
_cell.angle_gamma   90.00
#
_symmetry.space_group_name_H-M   'P 1'
#
loop_
_entity.id
_entity.type
_entity.pdbx_description
1 polymer ?
#
loop_
_entity_poly.entity_id
_entity_poly.type
_entity_poly.pdbx_seq_one_letter_code
_entity_poly.pdbx_strand_id
1 'polypeptide(L)'
;MKNLKYIILVSIFALTFANAQSTSDTNFRKPVSETLKKIETLFKVTINDDRGLLKGKELDYADWRIEPGNLPLSLTNILAPFELMYFKQPDGTYIIRKYENHKVSVDKGKERLFYLESLYSTKEEWEKRKTELKACMITSFGLDKAPPTPKSKPLLTPKRIYKDYSVENIALEILPGVYATGSIYKPYPLNKKAAVILTPDGHFGDGRYRKDEQYRCAMMAKMGAIVVGYDLFAWGESLLQFPEETHRNSIASTVQVLTGIRFLDYLATVKNADMTRVGVTGGSGGGSHTMFLAAIDDRVKVSAPVVMVSSHFSGGCPCESGRGIHLCGNGTNNAEISAMMAPKPQLIVSDGKDWTLAVPELEFPFIQRTYELYGKKDLVENAHFAKEGHDFGISKRMALYPFMAKYLDLDLNKVKNDKGEIDESTCVIEPKEKLFVFGDKGEKLPKNALKDINKLYEMFGEKNLKVYEVKK
;
A
#
# COMPACT_ATOMS: atom_id res chain seq x y z
N MET A 1 32.17 -91.19 -6.40
CA MET A 1 32.16 -89.89 -7.13
C MET A 1 31.00 -89.05 -6.62
N LYS A 2 31.34 -87.91 -6.00
CA LYS A 2 30.55 -86.68 -5.75
C LYS A 2 29.07 -86.82 -5.38
N ASN A 3 28.75 -86.62 -4.10
CA ASN A 3 27.87 -85.52 -3.71
C ASN A 3 28.12 -85.07 -2.27
N LEU A 4 28.46 -83.79 -2.18
CA LEU A 4 29.00 -83.04 -1.07
C LEU A 4 27.83 -82.30 -0.41
N LYS A 5 27.55 -82.52 0.87
CA LYS A 5 26.69 -81.63 1.65
C LYS A 5 27.54 -81.04 2.78
N TYR A 6 28.15 -79.89 2.48
CA TYR A 6 28.70 -78.99 3.48
C TYR A 6 27.56 -78.22 4.14
N ILE A 7 27.47 -78.33 5.46
CA ILE A 7 26.74 -77.41 6.32
C ILE A 7 27.63 -76.17 6.43
N ILE A 8 27.18 -75.02 5.92
CA ILE A 8 27.81 -73.73 6.15
C ILE A 8 26.85 -72.86 6.94
N LEU A 9 27.37 -72.40 8.09
CA LEU A 9 26.84 -71.45 9.05
C LEU A 9 26.09 -70.28 8.39
N VAL A 10 24.89 -70.01 8.90
CA VAL A 10 24.21 -68.72 8.74
C VAL A 10 24.93 -67.72 9.64
N SER A 11 25.77 -66.85 9.04
CA SER A 11 26.28 -65.67 9.72
C SER A 11 25.15 -64.66 9.89
N ILE A 12 24.71 -64.50 11.14
CA ILE A 12 23.86 -63.39 11.59
C ILE A 12 24.68 -62.10 11.46
N PHE A 13 24.53 -61.39 10.35
CA PHE A 13 24.88 -59.98 10.30
C PHE A 13 23.78 -59.23 11.05
N ALA A 14 24.01 -59.01 12.34
CA ALA A 14 23.28 -58.00 13.09
C ALA A 14 23.61 -56.66 12.45
N LEU A 15 22.68 -56.15 11.64
CA LEU A 15 22.59 -54.73 11.31
C LEU A 15 22.36 -53.99 12.63
N THR A 16 23.44 -53.61 13.28
CA THR A 16 23.42 -52.58 14.31
C THR A 16 23.04 -51.28 13.60
N PHE A 17 21.74 -50.99 13.58
CA PHE A 17 21.30 -49.61 13.44
C PHE A 17 21.99 -48.86 14.57
N ALA A 18 22.92 -47.98 14.21
CA ALA A 18 23.45 -46.99 15.13
C ALA A 18 22.28 -46.09 15.55
N ASN A 19 21.60 -46.48 16.63
CA ASN A 19 20.86 -45.53 17.45
C ASN A 19 21.91 -44.53 17.93
N ALA A 20 21.94 -43.35 17.33
CA ALA A 20 22.64 -42.23 17.91
C ALA A 20 22.17 -42.13 19.37
N GLN A 21 23.08 -42.28 20.33
CA GLN A 21 22.77 -42.24 21.74
C GLN A 21 22.13 -40.88 22.06
N SER A 22 20.84 -40.91 22.35
CA SER A 22 20.09 -39.77 22.85
C SER A 22 20.53 -39.52 24.31
N THR A 23 21.16 -38.37 24.56
CA THR A 23 21.68 -37.98 25.88
C THR A 23 20.64 -37.12 26.60
N SER A 24 20.82 -36.87 27.91
CA SER A 24 20.01 -35.85 28.61
C SER A 24 19.94 -34.52 27.87
N ASP A 25 21.00 -34.19 27.13
CA ASP A 25 21.17 -32.93 26.40
C ASP A 25 20.48 -32.95 25.02
N THR A 26 20.17 -34.12 24.46
CA THR A 26 19.50 -34.26 23.15
C THR A 26 18.10 -34.90 23.22
N ASN A 27 17.72 -35.48 24.36
CA ASN A 27 16.44 -36.16 24.58
C ASN A 27 15.20 -35.28 24.39
N PHE A 28 15.35 -33.96 24.52
CA PHE A 28 14.24 -33.02 24.43
C PHE A 28 14.29 -32.12 23.19
N ARG A 29 15.25 -32.37 22.29
CA ARG A 29 15.25 -31.79 20.95
C ARG A 29 14.28 -32.56 20.08
N LYS A 30 13.38 -31.85 19.39
CA LYS A 30 12.41 -32.47 18.47
C LYS A 30 12.20 -31.65 17.21
N PRO A 31 11.79 -32.30 16.11
CA PRO A 31 11.25 -31.63 14.95
C PRO A 31 10.03 -30.79 15.33
N VAL A 32 10.01 -29.53 14.90
CA VAL A 32 8.92 -28.60 15.21
C VAL A 32 7.58 -29.10 14.67
N SER A 33 7.60 -29.78 13.52
CA SER A 33 6.42 -30.38 12.90
C SER A 33 5.76 -31.45 13.77
N GLU A 34 6.53 -32.20 14.59
CA GLU A 34 5.98 -33.16 15.54
C GLU A 34 5.29 -32.42 16.71
N THR A 35 5.95 -31.42 17.27
CA THR A 35 5.40 -30.60 18.35
C THR A 35 4.13 -29.86 17.92
N LEU A 36 4.05 -29.38 16.67
CA LEU A 36 2.83 -28.78 16.14
C LEU A 36 1.67 -29.79 16.03
N LYS A 37 1.91 -31.02 15.56
CA LYS A 37 0.86 -32.06 15.54
C LYS A 37 0.32 -32.36 16.94
N LYS A 38 1.19 -32.30 17.94
CA LYS A 38 0.80 -32.43 19.34
C LYS A 38 -0.07 -31.25 19.78
N ILE A 39 0.27 -30.01 19.40
CA ILE A 39 -0.56 -28.82 19.63
C ILE A 39 -1.93 -28.98 18.93
N GLU A 40 -1.97 -29.39 17.65
CA GLU A 40 -3.23 -29.64 16.92
C GLU A 40 -4.13 -30.61 17.67
N THR A 41 -3.57 -31.71 18.17
CA THR A 41 -4.29 -32.73 18.92
C THR A 41 -4.80 -32.19 20.27
N LEU A 42 -3.95 -31.51 21.03
CA LEU A 42 -4.28 -31.00 22.36
C LEU A 42 -5.35 -29.90 22.31
N PHE A 43 -5.24 -28.99 21.35
CA PHE A 43 -6.12 -27.82 21.24
C PHE A 43 -7.28 -28.00 20.25
N LYS A 44 -7.32 -29.12 19.52
CA LYS A 44 -8.33 -29.43 18.50
C LYS A 44 -8.39 -28.35 17.42
N VAL A 45 -7.23 -27.99 16.89
CA VAL A 45 -7.07 -26.98 15.85
C VAL A 45 -6.33 -27.54 14.64
N THR A 46 -6.46 -26.88 13.50
CA THR A 46 -5.68 -27.17 12.30
C THR A 46 -4.59 -26.11 12.14
N ILE A 47 -3.36 -26.55 11.95
CA ILE A 47 -2.20 -25.69 11.72
C ILE A 47 -1.60 -26.02 10.35
N ASN A 48 -1.53 -25.02 9.47
CA ASN A 48 -1.08 -25.19 8.10
C ASN A 48 0.26 -24.47 7.87
N ASP A 49 1.26 -25.23 7.40
CA ASP A 49 2.53 -24.71 6.87
C ASP A 49 2.59 -24.89 5.35
N ASP A 50 1.69 -24.21 4.65
CA ASP A 50 1.53 -24.25 3.19
C ASP A 50 2.82 -23.89 2.40
N ARG A 51 3.75 -23.17 3.04
CA ARG A 51 5.02 -22.71 2.47
C ARG A 51 6.22 -23.56 2.91
N GLY A 52 6.01 -24.60 3.71
CA GLY A 52 7.09 -25.46 4.23
C GLY A 52 8.15 -24.70 5.03
N LEU A 53 7.76 -23.62 5.71
CA LEU A 53 8.65 -22.77 6.50
C LEU A 53 9.29 -23.50 7.68
N LEU A 54 8.70 -24.61 8.12
CA LEU A 54 9.19 -25.43 9.23
C LEU A 54 10.00 -26.66 8.82
N LYS A 55 10.19 -26.87 7.51
CA LYS A 55 10.93 -28.04 7.01
C LYS A 55 12.35 -28.06 7.58
N GLY A 56 12.69 -29.14 8.29
CA GLY A 56 14.00 -29.37 8.88
C GLY A 56 14.32 -28.51 10.11
N LYS A 57 13.34 -27.79 10.67
CA LYS A 57 13.53 -27.01 11.90
C LYS A 57 13.30 -27.89 13.14
N GLU A 58 14.19 -27.76 14.11
CA GLU A 58 14.13 -28.44 15.41
C GLU A 58 14.26 -27.44 16.55
N LEU A 59 13.65 -27.78 17.70
CA LEU A 59 13.77 -26.99 18.92
C LEU A 59 14.23 -27.86 20.08
N ASP A 60 15.14 -27.31 20.88
CA ASP A 60 15.42 -27.81 22.21
C ASP A 60 14.23 -27.54 23.13
N TYR A 61 13.92 -28.56 23.94
CA TYR A 61 12.81 -28.57 24.89
C TYR A 61 11.47 -28.23 24.22
N ALA A 62 11.23 -28.74 23.01
CA ALA A 62 10.09 -28.34 22.19
C ALA A 62 8.74 -28.56 22.90
N ASP A 63 8.57 -29.69 23.59
CA ASP A 63 7.32 -30.00 24.30
C ASP A 63 7.09 -29.12 25.54
N TRP A 64 8.15 -28.57 26.15
CA TRP A 64 8.05 -27.64 27.31
C TRP A 64 7.55 -26.26 26.90
N ARG A 65 7.59 -25.93 25.61
CA ARG A 65 7.10 -24.67 25.07
C ARG A 65 5.58 -24.67 24.88
N ILE A 66 4.93 -25.82 25.03
CA ILE A 66 3.47 -25.95 25.00
C ILE A 66 2.94 -25.53 26.36
N GLU A 67 2.11 -24.49 26.37
CA GLU A 67 1.45 -23.96 27.55
C GLU A 67 0.01 -24.50 27.61
N PRO A 68 -0.29 -25.45 28.50
CA PRO A 68 -1.61 -26.08 28.55
C PRO A 68 -2.72 -25.04 28.74
N GLY A 69 -3.75 -25.11 27.89
CA GLY A 69 -4.87 -24.15 27.91
C GLY A 69 -4.59 -22.82 27.23
N ASN A 70 -3.37 -22.57 26.76
CA ASN A 70 -2.99 -21.34 26.06
C ASN A 70 -2.38 -21.63 24.68
N LEU A 71 -3.25 -21.86 23.69
CA LEU A 71 -2.86 -22.09 22.30
C LEU A 71 -2.04 -20.92 21.73
N PRO A 72 -2.45 -19.64 21.88
CA PRO A 72 -1.68 -18.53 21.36
C PRO A 72 -0.22 -18.49 21.85
N LEU A 73 -0.01 -18.71 23.15
CA LEU A 73 1.33 -18.71 23.73
C LEU A 73 2.13 -19.94 23.30
N SER A 74 1.49 -21.11 23.22
CA SER A 74 2.11 -22.35 22.71
C SER A 74 2.63 -22.16 21.28
N LEU A 75 1.80 -21.62 20.38
CA LEU A 75 2.20 -21.34 19.00
C LEU A 75 3.34 -20.32 18.95
N THR A 76 3.25 -19.23 19.71
CA THR A 76 4.30 -18.21 19.76
C THR A 76 5.63 -18.77 20.24
N ASN A 77 5.65 -19.55 21.33
CA ASN A 77 6.87 -20.14 21.90
C ASN A 77 7.59 -21.09 20.94
N ILE A 78 6.83 -21.71 20.02
CA ILE A 78 7.34 -22.63 18.99
C ILE A 78 7.80 -21.89 17.73
N LEU A 79 7.10 -20.84 17.32
CA LEU A 79 7.34 -20.18 16.02
C LEU A 79 8.33 -19.01 16.13
N ALA A 80 8.30 -18.26 17.23
CA ALA A 80 9.15 -17.08 17.43
C ALA A 80 10.66 -17.35 17.33
N PRO A 81 11.21 -18.49 17.80
CA PRO A 81 12.64 -18.81 17.61
C PRO A 81 13.10 -18.85 16.16
N PHE A 82 12.18 -18.93 15.21
CA PHE A 82 12.45 -18.99 13.78
C PHE A 82 11.99 -17.74 13.01
N GLU A 83 11.64 -16.67 13.73
CA GLU A 83 11.03 -15.46 13.17
C GLU A 83 9.74 -15.76 12.40
N LEU A 84 9.01 -16.80 12.85
CA LEU A 84 7.73 -17.19 12.31
C LEU A 84 6.60 -16.76 13.23
N MET A 85 5.43 -16.59 12.64
CA MET A 85 4.18 -16.25 13.30
C MET A 85 3.04 -17.07 12.69
N TYR A 86 1.82 -16.86 13.18
CA TYR A 86 0.63 -17.51 12.64
C TYR A 86 -0.48 -16.49 12.42
N PHE A 87 -1.32 -16.73 11.42
CA PHE A 87 -2.58 -16.02 11.21
C PHE A 87 -3.74 -16.99 11.29
N LYS A 88 -4.65 -16.73 12.23
CA LYS A 88 -5.93 -17.42 12.32
C LYS A 88 -6.82 -17.00 11.14
N GLN A 89 -7.39 -17.98 10.46
CA GLN A 89 -8.31 -17.81 9.35
C GLN A 89 -9.77 -17.84 9.83
N PRO A 90 -10.72 -17.35 9.02
CA PRO A 90 -12.14 -17.38 9.36
C PRO A 90 -12.70 -18.80 9.62
N ASP A 91 -12.15 -19.83 8.98
CA ASP A 91 -12.54 -21.23 9.17
C ASP A 91 -11.94 -21.87 10.44
N GLY A 92 -11.16 -21.12 11.22
CA GLY A 92 -10.48 -21.60 12.42
C GLY A 92 -9.09 -22.19 12.20
N THR A 93 -8.63 -22.30 10.94
CA THR A 93 -7.28 -22.77 10.62
C THR A 93 -6.23 -21.73 11.01
N TYR A 94 -5.08 -22.17 11.51
CA TYR A 94 -3.93 -21.32 11.81
C TYR A 94 -2.87 -21.50 10.73
N ILE A 95 -2.57 -20.47 9.94
CA ILE A 95 -1.55 -20.58 8.90
C ILE A 95 -0.25 -19.93 9.33
N ILE A 96 0.86 -20.65 9.16
CA ILE A 96 2.21 -20.21 9.53
C ILE A 96 2.76 -19.24 8.49
N ARG A 97 3.37 -18.17 8.97
CA ARG A 97 3.89 -17.07 8.15
C ARG A 97 5.24 -16.63 8.69
N LYS A 98 6.04 -15.99 7.85
CA LYS A 98 7.21 -15.23 8.32
C LYS A 98 6.73 -13.97 9.03
N TYR A 99 7.54 -13.45 9.94
CA TYR A 99 7.33 -12.11 10.45
C TYR A 99 7.39 -11.09 9.30
N GLU A 100 6.32 -10.31 9.16
CA GLU A 100 6.20 -9.23 8.19
C GLU A 100 5.82 -7.96 8.96
N ASN A 101 6.75 -6.99 9.04
CA ASN A 101 6.55 -5.76 9.83
C ASN A 101 5.27 -4.97 9.46
N HIS A 102 4.80 -5.14 8.22
CA HIS A 102 3.68 -4.42 7.64
C HIS A 102 2.37 -5.22 7.67
N LYS A 103 2.35 -6.44 8.23
CA LYS A 103 1.17 -7.32 8.18
C LYS A 103 0.96 -8.08 9.49
N VAL A 104 -0.27 -8.10 9.95
CA VAL A 104 -0.73 -8.91 11.10
C VAL A 104 -2.04 -9.61 10.75
N SER A 105 -2.54 -10.47 11.65
CA SER A 105 -3.87 -11.07 11.48
C SER A 105 -4.98 -10.03 11.64
N VAL A 106 -6.16 -10.33 11.08
CA VAL A 106 -7.37 -9.49 11.25
C VAL A 106 -7.72 -9.31 12.73
N ASP A 107 -7.64 -10.39 13.53
CA ASP A 107 -7.86 -10.32 14.98
C ASP A 107 -6.92 -9.32 15.68
N LYS A 108 -5.64 -9.30 15.28
CA LYS A 108 -4.68 -8.34 15.81
C LYS A 108 -4.95 -6.91 15.34
N GLY A 109 -5.43 -6.75 14.10
CA GLY A 109 -5.95 -5.47 13.60
C GLY A 109 -7.10 -4.95 14.45
N LYS A 110 -8.04 -5.83 14.81
CA LYS A 110 -9.18 -5.52 15.67
C LYS A 110 -8.76 -5.10 17.08
N GLU A 111 -7.84 -5.84 17.71
CA GLU A 111 -7.27 -5.44 19.00
C GLU A 111 -6.61 -4.05 18.93
N ARG A 112 -5.89 -3.75 17.84
CA ARG A 112 -5.28 -2.43 17.64
C ARG A 112 -6.33 -1.34 17.49
N LEU A 113 -7.43 -1.57 16.76
CA LEU A 113 -8.50 -0.57 16.67
C LEU A 113 -9.16 -0.30 18.03
N PHE A 114 -9.44 -1.34 18.82
CA PHE A 114 -9.98 -1.14 20.17
C PHE A 114 -9.03 -0.36 21.07
N TYR A 115 -7.72 -0.61 20.98
CA TYR A 115 -6.74 0.21 21.67
C TYR A 115 -6.82 1.68 21.22
N LEU A 116 -6.86 1.95 19.90
CA LEU A 116 -6.95 3.30 19.37
C LEU A 116 -8.24 4.03 19.79
N GLU A 117 -9.39 3.32 19.81
CA GLU A 117 -10.66 3.87 20.29
C GLU A 117 -10.60 4.31 21.75
N SER A 118 -9.79 3.63 22.58
CA SER A 118 -9.59 4.00 23.99
C SER A 118 -8.78 5.29 24.18
N LEU A 119 -8.10 5.77 23.14
CA LEU A 119 -7.25 6.97 23.22
C LEU A 119 -8.01 8.28 23.04
N TYR A 120 -9.23 8.23 22.48
CA TYR A 120 -10.06 9.42 22.26
C TYR A 120 -11.56 9.07 22.21
N SER A 121 -12.33 9.86 22.95
CA SER A 121 -13.78 9.76 23.08
C SER A 121 -14.50 11.06 22.69
N THR A 122 -13.76 12.17 22.61
CA THR A 122 -14.26 13.50 22.25
C THR A 122 -13.58 14.04 21.00
N LYS A 123 -14.20 15.05 20.39
CA LYS A 123 -13.62 15.78 19.25
C LYS A 123 -12.29 16.42 19.62
N GLU A 124 -12.19 17.00 20.81
CA GLU A 124 -10.99 17.70 21.30
C GLU A 124 -9.81 16.74 21.49
N GLU A 125 -10.04 15.57 22.07
CA GLU A 125 -9.03 14.51 22.21
C GLU A 125 -8.57 13.99 20.84
N TRP A 126 -9.51 13.80 19.91
CA TRP A 126 -9.19 13.38 18.55
C TRP A 126 -8.36 14.44 17.79
N GLU A 127 -8.72 15.73 17.86
CA GLU A 127 -7.95 16.80 17.21
C GLU A 127 -6.53 16.93 17.78
N LYS A 128 -6.35 16.70 19.08
CA LYS A 128 -5.03 16.61 19.70
C LYS A 128 -4.23 15.45 19.10
N ARG A 129 -4.80 14.24 19.08
CA ARG A 129 -4.15 13.05 18.51
C ARG A 129 -3.83 13.23 17.03
N LYS A 130 -4.76 13.78 16.25
CA LYS A 130 -4.59 14.08 14.82
C LYS A 130 -3.44 15.05 14.58
N THR A 131 -3.30 16.07 15.42
CA THR A 131 -2.18 17.02 15.36
C THR A 131 -0.84 16.33 15.64
N GLU A 132 -0.77 15.49 16.68
CA GLU A 132 0.42 14.71 17.03
C GLU A 132 0.82 13.72 15.91
N LEU A 133 -0.16 13.01 15.34
CA LEU A 133 0.05 12.10 14.22
C LEU A 133 0.58 12.83 12.99
N LYS A 134 -0.04 13.95 12.61
CA LYS A 134 0.38 14.75 11.45
C LYS A 134 1.83 15.23 11.59
N ALA A 135 2.19 15.79 12.75
CA ALA A 135 3.56 16.25 13.01
C ALA A 135 4.56 15.09 12.94
N CYS A 136 4.25 13.95 13.57
CA CYS A 136 5.10 12.77 13.51
C CYS A 136 5.25 12.21 12.09
N MET A 137 4.17 12.15 11.30
CA MET A 137 4.21 11.69 9.91
C MET A 137 5.13 12.57 9.06
N ILE A 138 5.07 13.90 9.22
CA ILE A 138 5.95 14.85 8.51
C ILE A 138 7.42 14.53 8.79
N THR A 139 7.79 14.35 10.06
CA THR A 139 9.16 14.00 10.47
C THR A 139 9.55 12.58 10.03
N SER A 140 8.65 11.61 10.13
CA SER A 140 8.90 10.22 9.74
C SER A 140 9.15 10.09 8.24
N PHE A 141 8.41 10.82 7.41
CA PHE A 141 8.71 10.94 5.98
C PHE A 141 9.97 11.77 5.69
N GLY A 142 10.53 12.51 6.66
CA GLY A 142 11.67 13.41 6.46
C GLY A 142 11.33 14.67 5.67
N LEU A 143 10.05 15.04 5.61
CA LEU A 143 9.58 16.20 4.82
C LEU A 143 10.03 17.54 5.43
N ASP A 144 10.25 17.58 6.74
CA ASP A 144 10.85 18.70 7.48
C ASP A 144 12.29 19.01 7.07
N LYS A 145 12.99 18.01 6.50
CA LYS A 145 14.36 18.14 5.98
C LYS A 145 14.43 18.27 4.47
N ALA A 146 13.29 18.26 3.77
CA ALA A 146 13.27 18.38 2.32
C ALA A 146 13.90 19.71 1.90
N PRO A 147 14.78 19.73 0.87
CA PRO A 147 15.30 20.98 0.34
C PRO A 147 14.16 21.84 -0.23
N PRO A 148 14.40 23.16 -0.38
CA PRO A 148 13.42 24.06 -0.98
C PRO A 148 12.97 23.58 -2.36
N THR A 149 11.71 23.85 -2.71
CA THR A 149 11.15 23.57 -4.04
C THR A 149 12.07 24.14 -5.13
N PRO A 150 12.50 23.32 -6.10
CA PRO A 150 13.23 23.82 -7.27
C PRO A 150 12.45 24.92 -8.00
N LYS A 151 13.15 25.92 -8.53
CA LYS A 151 12.56 27.05 -9.27
C LYS A 151 12.49 26.82 -10.78
N SER A 152 12.86 25.62 -11.25
CA SER A 152 12.83 25.30 -12.68
C SER A 152 11.39 25.31 -13.20
N LYS A 153 11.24 25.68 -14.47
CA LYS A 153 9.94 25.61 -15.14
C LYS A 153 9.63 24.15 -15.44
N PRO A 154 8.39 23.68 -15.20
CA PRO A 154 7.99 22.34 -15.59
C PRO A 154 8.09 22.17 -17.11
N LEU A 155 8.48 20.98 -17.53
CA LEU A 155 8.52 20.62 -18.95
C LEU A 155 7.15 20.08 -19.34
N LEU A 156 6.50 20.73 -20.31
CA LEU A 156 5.19 20.34 -20.81
C LEU A 156 5.30 19.83 -22.25
N THR A 157 4.66 18.70 -22.55
CA THR A 157 4.52 18.23 -23.94
C THR A 157 3.38 18.96 -24.65
N PRO A 158 3.36 18.97 -26.00
CA PRO A 158 2.25 19.57 -26.75
C PRO A 158 0.90 19.00 -26.32
N LYS A 159 -0.07 19.90 -26.17
CA LYS A 159 -1.45 19.55 -25.79
C LYS A 159 -2.11 18.68 -26.86
N ARG A 160 -2.68 17.56 -26.40
CA ARG A 160 -3.49 16.65 -27.21
C ARG A 160 -4.96 16.84 -26.84
N ILE A 161 -5.79 17.15 -27.83
CA ILE A 161 -7.21 17.47 -27.63
C ILE A 161 -8.06 16.27 -28.03
N TYR A 162 -9.00 15.91 -27.17
CA TYR A 162 -10.01 14.87 -27.39
C TYR A 162 -11.40 15.45 -27.17
N LYS A 163 -12.43 14.60 -27.31
CA LYS A 163 -13.81 14.99 -27.04
C LYS A 163 -13.99 15.29 -25.54
N ASP A 164 -14.19 16.56 -25.21
CA ASP A 164 -14.48 17.12 -23.88
C ASP A 164 -13.29 17.18 -22.89
N TYR A 165 -12.10 16.73 -23.28
CA TYR A 165 -10.89 16.83 -22.45
C TYR A 165 -9.62 16.97 -23.29
N SER A 166 -8.53 17.38 -22.65
CA SER A 166 -7.19 17.43 -23.24
C SER A 166 -6.15 16.81 -22.33
N VAL A 167 -5.04 16.35 -22.89
CA VAL A 167 -3.91 15.77 -22.15
C VAL A 167 -2.62 16.52 -22.49
N GLU A 168 -1.85 16.87 -21.47
CA GLU A 168 -0.48 17.40 -21.55
C GLU A 168 0.39 16.56 -20.62
N ASN A 169 1.55 16.07 -21.06
CA ASN A 169 2.47 15.38 -20.14
C ASN A 169 3.35 16.43 -19.47
N ILE A 170 3.78 16.13 -18.25
CA ILE A 170 4.57 17.04 -17.42
C ILE A 170 5.75 16.30 -16.81
N ALA A 171 6.93 16.91 -16.86
CA ALA A 171 8.00 16.63 -15.91
C ALA A 171 8.17 17.82 -14.97
N LEU A 172 8.05 17.55 -13.67
CA LEU A 172 8.22 18.53 -12.59
C LEU A 172 9.49 18.18 -11.82
N GLU A 173 10.40 19.15 -11.67
CA GLU A 173 11.56 18.97 -10.79
C GLU A 173 11.12 19.12 -9.33
N ILE A 174 11.03 18.01 -8.61
CA ILE A 174 10.47 17.94 -7.24
C ILE A 174 11.52 18.16 -6.14
N LEU A 175 12.78 17.85 -6.46
CA LEU A 175 14.00 18.07 -5.68
C LEU A 175 15.11 18.44 -6.66
N PRO A 176 16.22 19.08 -6.25
CA PRO A 176 17.31 19.41 -7.17
C PRO A 176 17.77 18.22 -8.03
N GLY A 177 17.50 18.26 -9.33
CA GLY A 177 17.78 17.18 -10.28
C GLY A 177 16.81 15.99 -10.26
N VAL A 178 15.85 15.89 -9.35
CA VAL A 178 14.87 14.79 -9.33
C VAL A 178 13.59 15.22 -10.04
N TYR A 179 13.25 14.53 -11.13
CA TYR A 179 12.04 14.81 -11.89
C TYR A 179 10.98 13.74 -11.65
N ALA A 180 9.76 14.19 -11.38
CA ALA A 180 8.57 13.36 -11.42
C ALA A 180 7.80 13.64 -12.70
N THR A 181 7.44 12.57 -13.40
CA THR A 181 6.75 12.58 -14.69
C THR A 181 5.29 12.18 -14.52
N GLY A 182 4.42 12.79 -15.30
CA GLY A 182 2.98 12.52 -15.23
C GLY A 182 2.22 13.04 -16.43
N SER A 183 0.90 12.89 -16.38
CA SER A 183 -0.03 13.38 -17.39
C SER A 183 -1.14 14.19 -16.74
N ILE A 184 -1.36 15.39 -17.25
CA ILE A 184 -2.39 16.33 -16.82
C ILE A 184 -3.57 16.22 -17.79
N TYR A 185 -4.69 15.72 -17.29
CA TYR A 185 -5.97 15.69 -17.99
C TYR A 185 -6.77 16.92 -17.58
N LYS A 186 -7.26 17.69 -18.54
CA LYS A 186 -8.04 18.92 -18.28
C LYS A 186 -9.37 18.86 -19.02
N PRO A 187 -10.45 19.46 -18.48
CA PRO A 187 -11.67 19.69 -19.24
C PRO A 187 -11.34 20.50 -20.49
N TYR A 188 -11.98 20.22 -21.62
CA TYR A 188 -11.74 20.96 -22.85
C TYR A 188 -13.05 21.39 -23.52
N PRO A 189 -13.24 22.70 -23.80
CA PRO A 189 -12.37 23.82 -23.42
C PRO A 189 -12.43 24.14 -21.91
N LEU A 190 -11.29 24.50 -21.30
CA LEU A 190 -11.19 24.90 -19.89
C LEU A 190 -11.49 26.41 -19.73
N ASN A 191 -12.78 26.76 -19.72
CA ASN A 191 -13.23 28.16 -19.66
C ASN A 191 -13.62 28.66 -18.26
N LYS A 192 -13.76 27.76 -17.28
CA LYS A 192 -14.18 28.05 -15.91
C LYS A 192 -13.18 27.44 -14.92
N LYS A 193 -13.26 27.86 -13.66
CA LYS A 193 -12.53 27.23 -12.56
C LYS A 193 -12.89 25.74 -12.48
N ALA A 194 -11.88 24.88 -12.39
CA ALA A 194 -11.99 23.43 -12.34
C ALA A 194 -11.42 22.91 -11.03
N ALA A 195 -12.07 21.91 -10.44
CA ALA A 195 -11.51 21.18 -9.31
C ALA A 195 -10.15 20.57 -9.68
N VAL A 196 -9.33 20.25 -8.70
CA VAL A 196 -8.04 19.60 -8.90
C VAL A 196 -8.09 18.20 -8.31
N ILE A 197 -7.64 17.18 -9.03
CA ILE A 197 -7.57 15.81 -8.51
C ILE A 197 -6.18 15.25 -8.75
N LEU A 198 -5.52 14.78 -7.68
CA LEU A 198 -4.32 13.95 -7.82
C LEU A 198 -4.68 12.48 -7.82
N THR A 199 -3.99 11.71 -8.67
CA THR A 199 -4.12 10.26 -8.74
C THR A 199 -2.78 9.54 -8.51
N PRO A 200 -2.29 9.47 -7.25
CA PRO A 200 -1.14 8.64 -6.94
C PRO A 200 -1.44 7.20 -7.34
N ASP A 201 -0.48 6.58 -8.01
CA ASP A 201 -0.70 5.25 -8.56
C ASP A 201 -0.34 4.12 -7.59
N GLY A 202 -0.92 2.93 -7.80
CA GLY A 202 -0.54 1.69 -7.10
C GLY A 202 0.44 0.84 -7.91
N HIS A 203 0.89 -0.27 -7.35
CA HIS A 203 1.78 -1.23 -8.03
C HIS A 203 1.06 -2.09 -9.09
N PHE A 204 0.27 -1.46 -9.96
CA PHE A 204 -0.50 -2.13 -11.00
C PHE A 204 0.26 -2.13 -12.32
N GLY A 205 0.91 -3.24 -12.67
CA GLY A 205 1.45 -3.49 -14.02
C GLY A 205 2.22 -2.31 -14.61
N ASP A 206 1.69 -1.72 -15.69
CA ASP A 206 2.26 -0.55 -16.39
C ASP A 206 2.15 0.78 -15.62
N GLY A 207 1.84 0.77 -14.33
CA GLY A 207 1.66 1.96 -13.52
C GLY A 207 0.60 2.90 -14.11
N ARG A 208 0.88 4.21 -14.15
CA ARG A 208 -0.05 5.23 -14.66
C ARG A 208 -0.40 5.10 -16.14
N TYR A 209 0.34 4.30 -16.90
CA TYR A 209 0.14 4.17 -18.36
C TYR A 209 -1.01 3.22 -18.71
N ARG A 210 -1.44 2.38 -17.76
CA ARG A 210 -2.48 1.36 -17.98
C ARG A 210 -3.84 1.98 -18.31
N LYS A 211 -4.70 1.18 -18.95
CA LYS A 211 -5.99 1.64 -19.48
C LYS A 211 -6.93 2.20 -18.42
N ASP A 212 -7.06 1.53 -17.27
CA ASP A 212 -7.97 1.96 -16.21
C ASP A 212 -7.57 3.28 -15.54
N GLU A 213 -6.26 3.59 -15.49
CA GLU A 213 -5.79 4.91 -15.04
C GLU A 213 -6.24 6.00 -16.00
N GLN A 214 -6.05 5.77 -17.30
CA GLN A 214 -6.43 6.72 -18.35
C GLN A 214 -7.94 6.95 -18.37
N TYR A 215 -8.77 5.89 -18.25
CA TYR A 215 -10.22 6.02 -18.10
C TYR A 215 -10.58 6.88 -16.88
N ARG A 216 -10.01 6.57 -15.71
CA ARG A 216 -10.27 7.33 -14.48
C ARG A 216 -9.95 8.82 -14.64
N CYS A 217 -8.76 9.13 -15.16
CA CYS A 217 -8.33 10.51 -15.34
C CYS A 217 -9.16 11.26 -16.39
N ALA A 218 -9.42 10.64 -17.53
CA ALA A 218 -10.22 11.24 -18.60
C ALA A 218 -11.66 11.48 -18.16
N MET A 219 -12.31 10.52 -17.49
CA MET A 219 -13.68 10.68 -17.01
C MET A 219 -13.81 11.83 -16.00
N MET A 220 -12.92 11.90 -15.01
CA MET A 220 -12.93 13.02 -14.06
C MET A 220 -12.62 14.37 -14.72
N ALA A 221 -11.79 14.38 -15.77
CA ALA A 221 -11.57 15.57 -16.57
C ALA A 221 -12.79 16.01 -17.39
N LYS A 222 -13.49 15.06 -18.04
CA LYS A 222 -14.75 15.32 -18.75
C LYS A 222 -15.83 15.88 -17.81
N MET A 223 -15.88 15.40 -16.56
CA MET A 223 -16.80 15.91 -15.53
C MET A 223 -16.42 17.32 -15.02
N GLY A 224 -15.19 17.80 -15.22
CA GLY A 224 -14.81 19.19 -14.90
C GLY A 224 -13.61 19.38 -13.98
N ALA A 225 -12.78 18.36 -13.76
CA ALA A 225 -11.57 18.45 -12.93
C ALA A 225 -10.27 18.50 -13.76
N ILE A 226 -9.27 19.24 -13.27
CA ILE A 226 -7.87 19.07 -13.70
C ILE A 226 -7.31 17.88 -12.92
N VAL A 227 -6.97 16.80 -13.62
CA VAL A 227 -6.52 15.55 -13.03
C VAL A 227 -5.05 15.31 -13.35
N VAL A 228 -4.25 14.89 -12.36
CA VAL A 228 -2.85 14.54 -12.56
C VAL A 228 -2.55 13.15 -11.99
N GLY A 229 -2.21 12.23 -12.89
CA GLY A 229 -1.57 10.96 -12.54
C GLY A 229 -0.07 11.05 -12.82
N TYR A 230 0.76 10.51 -11.93
CA TYR A 230 2.22 10.60 -11.99
C TYR A 230 2.90 9.28 -11.64
N ASP A 231 4.12 9.12 -12.13
CA ASP A 231 4.91 7.91 -11.97
C ASP A 231 5.26 7.68 -10.49
N LEU A 232 5.23 6.42 -10.07
CA LEU A 232 5.88 5.98 -8.84
C LEU A 232 7.39 6.24 -8.93
N PHE A 233 8.05 6.40 -7.78
CA PHE A 233 9.50 6.54 -7.74
C PHE A 233 10.18 5.30 -8.32
N ALA A 234 11.15 5.46 -9.21
CA ALA A 234 11.80 4.38 -9.94
C ALA A 234 10.84 3.46 -10.72
N TRP A 235 9.71 4.01 -11.20
CA TRP A 235 8.83 3.42 -12.21
C TRP A 235 8.64 4.41 -13.37
N GLY A 236 8.17 3.93 -14.51
CA GLY A 236 7.95 4.77 -15.68
C GLY A 236 9.22 5.52 -16.09
N GLU A 237 9.13 6.83 -16.33
CA GLU A 237 10.30 7.62 -16.72
C GLU A 237 11.24 7.94 -15.54
N SER A 238 10.82 7.68 -14.30
CA SER A 238 11.72 7.74 -13.14
C SER A 238 12.86 6.70 -13.24
N LEU A 239 12.66 5.63 -14.02
CA LEU A 239 13.70 4.63 -14.34
C LEU A 239 14.90 5.21 -15.10
N LEU A 240 14.75 6.35 -15.77
CA LEU A 240 15.86 7.06 -16.41
C LEU A 240 16.80 7.73 -15.39
N GLN A 241 16.32 7.89 -14.15
CA GLN A 241 17.06 8.47 -13.04
C GLN A 241 17.50 7.41 -12.03
N PHE A 242 16.61 6.49 -11.66
CA PHE A 242 16.88 5.52 -10.61
C PHE A 242 16.51 4.11 -11.06
N PRO A 243 17.39 3.11 -10.85
CA PRO A 243 17.07 1.71 -11.13
C PRO A 243 15.84 1.20 -10.38
N GLU A 244 15.12 0.23 -10.94
CA GLU A 244 13.86 -0.30 -10.40
C GLU A 244 13.98 -0.80 -8.95
N GLU A 245 15.10 -1.42 -8.58
CA GLU A 245 15.36 -1.93 -7.23
C GLU A 245 15.32 -0.85 -6.15
N THR A 246 15.57 0.41 -6.52
CA THR A 246 15.52 1.56 -5.62
C THR A 246 14.09 1.93 -5.24
N HIS A 247 13.08 1.49 -5.99
CA HIS A 247 11.66 1.65 -5.62
C HIS A 247 11.37 1.05 -4.24
N ARG A 248 12.07 -0.04 -3.89
CA ARG A 248 11.90 -0.71 -2.59
C ARG A 248 12.74 -0.08 -1.49
N ASN A 249 13.26 1.13 -1.66
CA ASN A 249 13.96 1.84 -0.59
C ASN A 249 12.96 2.63 0.26
N SER A 250 13.27 2.81 1.54
CA SER A 250 12.43 3.62 2.44
C SER A 250 12.22 5.04 1.93
N ILE A 251 13.24 5.64 1.30
CA ILE A 251 13.16 6.99 0.72
C ILE A 251 12.13 7.12 -0.41
N ALA A 252 11.74 6.02 -1.06
CA ALA A 252 10.70 6.06 -2.09
C ALA A 252 9.38 6.61 -1.52
N SER A 253 9.08 6.31 -0.26
CA SER A 253 7.89 6.84 0.44
C SER A 253 7.94 8.36 0.57
N THR A 254 9.09 8.88 1.02
CA THR A 254 9.37 10.33 1.11
C THR A 254 9.18 11.00 -0.24
N VAL A 255 9.82 10.46 -1.28
CA VAL A 255 9.81 11.06 -2.62
C VAL A 255 8.41 11.06 -3.20
N GLN A 256 7.64 9.98 -3.05
CA GLN A 256 6.29 9.88 -3.60
C GLN A 256 5.29 10.80 -2.89
N VAL A 257 5.37 10.91 -1.56
CA VAL A 257 4.54 11.88 -0.81
C VAL A 257 4.91 13.31 -1.18
N LEU A 258 6.21 13.62 -1.23
CA LEU A 258 6.69 14.94 -1.65
C LEU A 258 6.26 15.26 -3.08
N THR A 259 6.28 14.28 -3.99
CA THR A 259 5.80 14.43 -5.38
C THR A 259 4.36 14.94 -5.40
N GLY A 260 3.47 14.33 -4.62
CA GLY A 260 2.08 14.79 -4.51
C GLY A 260 1.97 16.23 -4.01
N ILE A 261 2.70 16.58 -2.94
CA ILE A 261 2.74 17.96 -2.40
C ILE A 261 3.22 18.95 -3.48
N ARG A 262 4.27 18.60 -4.22
CA ARG A 262 4.87 19.45 -5.26
C ARG A 262 3.95 19.60 -6.48
N PHE A 263 3.19 18.57 -6.83
CA PHE A 263 2.14 18.70 -7.84
C PHE A 263 1.01 19.61 -7.37
N LEU A 264 0.59 19.56 -6.11
CA LEU A 264 -0.38 20.53 -5.57
C LEU A 264 0.17 21.96 -5.58
N ASP A 265 1.46 22.16 -5.27
CA ASP A 265 2.13 23.46 -5.36
C ASP A 265 2.09 24.00 -6.80
N TYR A 266 2.43 23.14 -7.78
CA TYR A 266 2.37 23.51 -9.19
C TYR A 266 0.94 23.80 -9.64
N LEU A 267 -0.03 22.96 -9.29
CA LEU A 267 -1.44 23.12 -9.70
C LEU A 267 -2.07 24.40 -9.14
N ALA A 268 -1.61 24.88 -7.99
CA ALA A 268 -2.01 26.19 -7.46
C ALA A 268 -1.61 27.37 -8.36
N THR A 269 -0.65 27.18 -9.27
CA THR A 269 -0.22 28.17 -10.26
C THR A 269 -0.93 28.04 -11.61
N VAL A 270 -1.64 26.92 -11.84
CA VAL A 270 -2.29 26.63 -13.11
C VAL A 270 -3.54 27.49 -13.27
N LYS A 271 -3.65 28.20 -14.40
CA LYS A 271 -4.83 29.00 -14.72
C LYS A 271 -6.10 28.15 -14.64
N ASN A 272 -7.13 28.70 -14.00
CA ASN A 272 -8.43 28.05 -13.76
C ASN A 272 -8.39 26.82 -12.85
N ALA A 273 -7.28 26.49 -12.18
CA ALA A 273 -7.29 25.51 -11.09
C ALA A 273 -7.96 26.12 -9.85
N ASP A 274 -8.84 25.34 -9.22
CA ASP A 274 -9.56 25.73 -8.01
C ASP A 274 -9.06 24.95 -6.80
N MET A 275 -8.10 25.55 -6.09
CA MET A 275 -7.51 24.93 -4.89
C MET A 275 -8.46 24.90 -3.69
N THR A 276 -9.70 25.41 -3.82
CA THR A 276 -10.76 25.18 -2.82
C THR A 276 -11.49 23.86 -3.03
N ARG A 277 -11.26 23.17 -4.16
CA ARG A 277 -11.86 21.89 -4.53
C ARG A 277 -10.79 20.88 -4.95
N VAL A 278 -10.04 20.36 -3.98
CA VAL A 278 -8.94 19.42 -4.21
C VAL A 278 -9.34 18.00 -3.79
N GLY A 279 -9.29 17.06 -4.73
CA GLY A 279 -9.47 15.64 -4.50
C GLY A 279 -8.16 14.87 -4.57
N VAL A 280 -8.08 13.73 -3.88
CA VAL A 280 -7.01 12.74 -4.07
C VAL A 280 -7.61 11.34 -4.09
N THR A 281 -7.21 10.51 -5.05
CA THR A 281 -7.69 9.12 -5.16
C THR A 281 -6.67 8.21 -5.83
N GLY A 282 -6.50 6.99 -5.32
CA GLY A 282 -5.55 6.01 -5.83
C GLY A 282 -5.89 4.62 -5.30
N GLY A 283 -5.44 3.58 -6.02
CA GLY A 283 -5.70 2.19 -5.67
C GLY A 283 -4.48 1.50 -5.08
N SER A 284 -4.65 0.54 -4.16
CA SER A 284 -3.54 -0.24 -3.56
C SER A 284 -2.50 0.69 -2.92
N GLY A 285 -1.21 0.60 -3.29
CA GLY A 285 -0.18 1.56 -2.85
C GLY A 285 -0.53 3.04 -3.14
N GLY A 286 -1.29 3.32 -4.21
CA GLY A 286 -1.84 4.66 -4.48
C GLY A 286 -2.93 5.06 -3.48
N GLY A 287 -3.66 4.09 -2.93
CA GLY A 287 -4.57 4.28 -1.80
C GLY A 287 -3.82 4.64 -0.51
N SER A 288 -2.66 4.02 -0.27
CA SER A 288 -1.74 4.40 0.83
C SER A 288 -1.34 5.86 0.70
N HIS A 289 -0.84 6.25 -0.47
CA HIS A 289 -0.45 7.64 -0.74
C HIS A 289 -1.64 8.62 -0.73
N THR A 290 -2.85 8.18 -1.08
CA THR A 290 -4.07 8.97 -0.94
C THR A 290 -4.36 9.30 0.53
N MET A 291 -4.26 8.32 1.42
CA MET A 291 -4.39 8.53 2.87
C MET A 291 -3.29 9.46 3.39
N PHE A 292 -2.04 9.26 2.98
CA PHE A 292 -0.92 10.06 3.45
C PHE A 292 -1.05 11.52 3.05
N LEU A 293 -1.36 11.81 1.78
CA LEU A 293 -1.57 13.18 1.30
C LEU A 293 -2.77 13.84 1.99
N ALA A 294 -3.88 13.12 2.16
CA ALA A 294 -5.06 13.64 2.84
C ALA A 294 -4.81 13.94 4.33
N ALA A 295 -3.95 13.17 4.99
CA ALA A 295 -3.58 13.35 6.39
C ALA A 295 -2.66 14.56 6.62
N ILE A 296 -1.73 14.83 5.70
CA ILE A 296 -0.67 15.84 5.93
C ILE A 296 -0.87 17.17 5.18
N ASP A 297 -1.65 17.20 4.10
CA ASP A 297 -1.86 18.41 3.28
C ASP A 297 -3.30 18.94 3.39
N ASP A 298 -3.46 20.07 4.09
CA ASP A 298 -4.79 20.63 4.39
C ASP A 298 -5.54 21.15 3.16
N ARG A 299 -4.85 21.28 2.01
CA ARG A 299 -5.48 21.64 0.73
C ARG A 299 -6.44 20.55 0.28
N VAL A 300 -6.18 19.28 0.58
CA VAL A 300 -7.06 18.14 0.22
C VAL A 300 -8.43 18.32 0.89
N LYS A 301 -9.49 18.31 0.08
CA LYS A 301 -10.90 18.49 0.50
C LYS A 301 -11.74 17.24 0.32
N VAL A 302 -11.37 16.34 -0.58
CA VAL A 302 -12.05 15.06 -0.83
C VAL A 302 -11.00 13.96 -0.98
N SER A 303 -11.21 12.80 -0.36
CA SER A 303 -10.27 11.67 -0.40
C SER A 303 -11.00 10.40 -0.80
N ALA A 304 -10.39 9.57 -1.65
CA ALA A 304 -10.94 8.28 -2.00
C ALA A 304 -9.84 7.20 -2.14
N PRO A 305 -9.36 6.62 -1.03
CA PRO A 305 -8.47 5.46 -1.06
C PRO A 305 -9.22 4.21 -1.53
N VAL A 306 -8.68 3.53 -2.54
CA VAL A 306 -9.31 2.36 -3.17
C VAL A 306 -8.50 1.10 -2.90
N VAL A 307 -9.17 0.03 -2.45
CA VAL A 307 -8.60 -1.31 -2.18
C VAL A 307 -7.29 -1.26 -1.36
N MET A 308 -7.26 -0.44 -0.30
CA MET A 308 -6.07 -0.31 0.55
C MET A 308 -6.31 -0.20 2.06
N VAL A 309 -7.33 0.53 2.49
CA VAL A 309 -7.54 0.84 3.93
C VAL A 309 -7.59 -0.47 4.74
N SER A 310 -6.75 -0.55 5.79
CA SER A 310 -6.67 -1.73 6.66
C SER A 310 -6.04 -1.40 8.01
N SER A 311 -6.51 -2.04 9.08
CA SER A 311 -5.90 -1.99 10.42
C SER A 311 -4.77 -3.01 10.61
N HIS A 312 -4.70 -4.01 9.72
CA HIS A 312 -3.85 -5.18 9.83
C HIS A 312 -2.87 -5.34 8.65
N PHE A 313 -2.91 -4.43 7.68
CA PHE A 313 -1.95 -4.34 6.58
C PHE A 313 -1.57 -2.88 6.28
N SER A 314 -0.29 -2.56 6.48
CA SER A 314 0.28 -1.22 6.35
C SER A 314 0.82 -0.90 4.93
N GLY A 315 0.88 -1.89 4.04
CA GLY A 315 1.52 -1.79 2.72
C GLY A 315 2.82 -2.58 2.65
N GLY A 316 2.90 -3.53 1.72
CA GLY A 316 4.04 -4.46 1.59
C GLY A 316 5.25 -3.91 0.85
N CYS A 317 5.13 -2.72 0.25
CA CYS A 317 6.26 -2.01 -0.32
C CYS A 317 6.86 -1.00 0.70
N PRO A 318 8.20 -0.86 0.76
CA PRO A 318 8.83 0.21 1.53
C PRO A 318 8.42 1.63 1.11
N CYS A 319 7.88 1.83 -0.10
CA CYS A 319 7.29 3.13 -0.47
C CYS A 319 6.00 3.45 0.32
N GLU A 320 5.38 2.46 0.97
CA GLU A 320 4.17 2.64 1.77
C GLU A 320 4.45 2.62 3.28
N SER A 321 5.34 1.73 3.74
CA SER A 321 5.57 1.46 5.16
C SER A 321 7.03 1.61 5.61
N GLY A 322 7.95 1.93 4.69
CA GLY A 322 9.40 1.90 4.95
C GLY A 322 9.93 3.05 5.80
N ARG A 323 9.13 4.09 6.06
CA ARG A 323 9.50 5.26 6.87
C ARG A 323 9.04 5.20 8.33
N GLY A 324 8.28 4.16 8.72
CA GLY A 324 7.85 3.97 10.11
C GLY A 324 6.71 4.87 10.56
N ILE A 325 5.92 5.45 9.64
CA ILE A 325 4.77 6.30 9.97
C ILE A 325 3.75 5.60 10.87
N HIS A 326 3.65 4.27 10.79
CA HIS A 326 2.74 3.46 11.62
C HIS A 326 3.20 3.35 13.08
N LEU A 327 4.39 3.85 13.42
CA LEU A 327 4.88 3.97 14.79
C LEU A 327 4.51 5.32 15.42
N CYS A 328 3.96 6.26 14.65
CA CYS A 328 3.57 7.57 15.15
C CYS A 328 2.47 7.49 16.22
N GLY A 329 2.51 8.41 17.19
CA GLY A 329 1.52 8.50 18.26
C GLY A 329 1.46 7.25 19.16
N ASN A 330 2.61 6.61 19.40
CA ASN A 330 2.76 5.31 20.08
C ASN A 330 2.10 4.14 19.37
N GLY A 331 2.00 4.22 18.05
CA GLY A 331 1.37 3.23 17.19
C GLY A 331 0.09 3.77 16.58
N THR A 332 -0.02 3.59 15.27
CA THR A 332 -1.19 3.89 14.45
C THR A 332 -1.30 2.87 13.32
N ASN A 333 -2.33 2.97 12.49
CA ASN A 333 -2.53 2.11 11.32
C ASN A 333 -3.21 2.90 10.18
N ASN A 334 -3.37 2.27 9.01
CA ASN A 334 -3.97 2.95 7.86
C ASN A 334 -5.45 3.35 8.10
N ALA A 335 -6.19 2.64 8.96
CA ALA A 335 -7.57 3.03 9.29
C ALA A 335 -7.61 4.36 10.07
N GLU A 336 -6.74 4.54 11.07
CA GLU A 336 -6.65 5.81 11.81
C GLU A 336 -6.06 6.94 10.98
N ILE A 337 -5.07 6.67 10.13
CA ILE A 337 -4.59 7.65 9.16
C ILE A 337 -5.72 8.06 8.20
N SER A 338 -6.55 7.12 7.73
CA SER A 338 -7.73 7.42 6.91
C SER A 338 -8.73 8.30 7.67
N ALA A 339 -8.95 8.03 8.96
CA ALA A 339 -9.83 8.81 9.83
C ALA A 339 -9.37 10.26 10.02
N MET A 340 -8.09 10.58 9.82
CA MET A 340 -7.58 11.97 9.83
C MET A 340 -8.27 12.88 8.80
N MET A 341 -8.93 12.32 7.79
CA MET A 341 -9.73 13.10 6.85
C MET A 341 -10.99 13.71 7.49
N ALA A 342 -11.48 13.17 8.60
CA ALA A 342 -12.63 13.72 9.30
C ALA A 342 -12.41 15.22 9.64
N PRO A 343 -13.42 16.09 9.41
CA PRO A 343 -14.78 15.83 8.92
C PRO A 343 -14.96 16.11 7.41
N LYS A 344 -13.94 15.94 6.57
CA LYS A 344 -14.04 16.17 5.12
C LYS A 344 -14.52 14.90 4.39
N PRO A 345 -15.19 15.00 3.24
CA PRO A 345 -15.68 13.81 2.52
C PRO A 345 -14.62 12.75 2.21
N GLN A 346 -14.92 11.48 2.53
CA GLN A 346 -14.08 10.33 2.17
C GLN A 346 -14.87 9.12 1.66
N LEU A 347 -14.42 8.52 0.55
CA LEU A 347 -14.91 7.23 0.07
C LEU A 347 -13.87 6.15 0.29
N ILE A 348 -14.24 5.07 0.96
CA ILE A 348 -13.39 3.90 1.11
C ILE A 348 -13.92 2.81 0.19
N VAL A 349 -13.12 2.39 -0.78
CA VAL A 349 -13.49 1.27 -1.66
C VAL A 349 -12.75 0.02 -1.21
N SER A 350 -13.45 -1.10 -1.08
CA SER A 350 -12.94 -2.38 -0.56
C SER A 350 -13.48 -3.57 -1.34
N ASP A 351 -12.84 -4.73 -1.24
CA ASP A 351 -13.26 -5.98 -1.87
C ASP A 351 -13.08 -7.19 -0.94
N GLY A 352 -13.60 -8.34 -1.36
CA GLY A 352 -13.63 -9.55 -0.54
C GLY A 352 -12.44 -10.50 -0.71
N LYS A 353 -11.47 -10.20 -1.58
CA LYS A 353 -10.35 -11.13 -1.89
C LYS A 353 -8.98 -10.56 -1.54
N ASP A 354 -8.91 -9.40 -0.89
CA ASP A 354 -7.67 -8.80 -0.40
C ASP A 354 -7.75 -8.42 1.09
N TRP A 355 -6.75 -7.68 1.59
CA TRP A 355 -6.69 -7.25 2.99
C TRP A 355 -7.78 -6.24 3.39
N THR A 356 -8.58 -5.75 2.44
CA THR A 356 -9.72 -4.86 2.71
C THR A 356 -11.02 -5.63 2.98
N LEU A 357 -11.00 -6.97 2.98
CA LEU A 357 -12.17 -7.80 3.27
C LEU A 357 -12.88 -7.44 4.59
N ALA A 358 -12.11 -7.01 5.60
CA ALA A 358 -12.63 -6.69 6.91
C ALA A 358 -13.22 -5.27 7.01
N VAL A 359 -13.01 -4.41 6.00
CA VAL A 359 -13.37 -2.99 6.05
C VAL A 359 -14.83 -2.75 6.45
N PRO A 360 -15.84 -3.43 5.90
CA PRO A 360 -17.24 -3.16 6.26
C PRO A 360 -17.54 -3.38 7.75
N GLU A 361 -16.89 -4.36 8.36
CA GLU A 361 -17.16 -4.81 9.73
C GLU A 361 -16.16 -4.25 10.76
N LEU A 362 -15.00 -3.76 10.30
CA LEU A 362 -13.88 -3.41 11.17
C LEU A 362 -13.40 -1.96 10.95
N GLU A 363 -12.74 -1.67 9.83
CA GLU A 363 -12.14 -0.35 9.62
C GLU A 363 -13.18 0.75 9.36
N PHE A 364 -14.25 0.47 8.61
CA PHE A 364 -15.27 1.47 8.28
C PHE A 364 -16.05 1.93 9.52
N PRO A 365 -16.57 1.04 10.41
CA PRO A 365 -17.20 1.47 11.66
C PRO A 365 -16.28 2.30 12.55
N PHE A 366 -15.00 1.94 12.64
CA PHE A 366 -13.99 2.71 13.38
C PHE A 366 -13.81 4.13 12.80
N ILE A 367 -13.65 4.25 11.48
CA ILE A 367 -13.51 5.55 10.81
C ILE A 367 -14.80 6.36 10.97
N GLN A 368 -15.96 5.72 10.79
CA GLN A 368 -17.26 6.35 10.91
C GLN A 368 -17.52 6.89 12.34
N ARG A 369 -17.07 6.18 13.38
CA ARG A 369 -17.07 6.68 14.77
C ARG A 369 -16.28 7.97 14.89
N THR A 370 -15.12 8.08 14.24
CA THR A 370 -14.33 9.32 14.27
C THR A 370 -15.06 10.48 13.57
N TYR A 371 -15.81 10.23 12.49
CA TYR A 371 -16.67 11.25 11.86
C TYR A 371 -17.86 11.65 12.75
N GLU A 372 -18.38 10.73 13.57
CA GLU A 372 -19.45 11.01 14.54
C GLU A 372 -19.02 12.02 15.60
N LEU A 373 -17.73 12.06 16.00
CA LEU A 373 -17.20 13.08 16.91
C LEU A 373 -17.41 14.51 16.39
N TYR A 374 -17.58 14.68 15.08
CA TYR A 374 -17.88 15.96 14.43
C TYR A 374 -19.37 16.15 14.09
N GLY A 375 -20.22 15.16 14.35
CA GLY A 375 -21.60 15.11 13.86
C GLY A 375 -21.68 15.03 12.33
N LYS A 376 -20.70 14.36 11.69
CA LYS A 376 -20.55 14.29 10.22
C LYS A 376 -20.44 12.87 9.69
N LYS A 377 -21.11 11.91 10.33
CA LYS A 377 -21.11 10.48 9.99
C LYS A 377 -21.32 10.19 8.50
N ASP A 378 -22.20 10.95 7.85
CA ASP A 378 -22.60 10.76 6.45
C ASP A 378 -21.58 11.28 5.42
N LEU A 379 -20.47 11.88 5.87
CA LEU A 379 -19.38 12.31 4.98
C LEU A 379 -18.37 11.20 4.68
N VAL A 380 -18.48 10.04 5.33
CA VAL A 380 -17.68 8.86 5.00
C VAL A 380 -18.56 7.72 4.48
N GLU A 381 -18.19 7.17 3.33
CA GLU A 381 -18.95 6.12 2.64
C GLU A 381 -18.03 4.91 2.38
N ASN A 382 -18.57 3.68 2.43
CA ASN A 382 -17.85 2.47 2.02
C ASN A 382 -18.56 1.78 0.86
N ALA A 383 -17.85 1.61 -0.25
CA ALA A 383 -18.27 0.77 -1.36
C ALA A 383 -17.53 -0.57 -1.27
N HIS A 384 -18.24 -1.63 -0.86
CA HIS A 384 -17.67 -2.97 -0.68
C HIS A 384 -18.10 -3.93 -1.78
N PHE A 385 -17.11 -4.53 -2.45
CA PHE A 385 -17.31 -5.48 -3.54
C PHE A 385 -16.92 -6.91 -3.12
N ALA A 386 -17.78 -7.54 -2.32
CA ALA A 386 -17.51 -8.81 -1.63
C ALA A 386 -17.06 -10.00 -2.52
N LYS A 387 -17.42 -9.99 -3.81
CA LYS A 387 -17.07 -11.08 -4.76
C LYS A 387 -15.89 -10.74 -5.68
N GLU A 388 -15.43 -9.50 -5.66
CA GLU A 388 -14.34 -9.01 -6.50
C GLU A 388 -13.00 -9.15 -5.79
N GLY A 389 -11.91 -8.80 -6.47
CA GLY A 389 -10.57 -8.81 -5.89
C GLY A 389 -9.79 -7.53 -6.15
N HIS A 390 -8.49 -7.63 -5.89
CA HIS A 390 -7.55 -6.51 -5.85
C HIS A 390 -7.26 -5.93 -7.23
N ASP A 391 -8.04 -4.92 -7.61
CA ASP A 391 -7.90 -4.17 -8.86
C ASP A 391 -8.50 -2.76 -8.72
N PHE A 392 -8.26 -1.91 -9.72
CA PHE A 392 -9.01 -0.67 -9.92
C PHE A 392 -9.95 -0.78 -11.13
N GLY A 393 -10.68 -1.90 -11.20
CA GLY A 393 -11.62 -2.26 -12.26
C GLY A 393 -12.85 -1.37 -12.33
N ILE A 394 -13.73 -1.68 -13.29
CA ILE A 394 -14.89 -0.85 -13.63
C ILE A 394 -15.80 -0.60 -12.43
N SER A 395 -16.13 -1.61 -11.62
CA SER A 395 -16.99 -1.46 -10.45
C SER A 395 -16.45 -0.43 -9.46
N LYS A 396 -15.14 -0.47 -9.18
CA LYS A 396 -14.47 0.49 -8.30
C LYS A 396 -14.50 1.90 -8.86
N ARG A 397 -14.30 2.06 -10.18
CA ARG A 397 -14.42 3.36 -10.86
C ARG A 397 -15.86 3.89 -10.85
N MET A 398 -16.85 3.02 -11.03
CA MET A 398 -18.27 3.39 -10.97
C MET A 398 -18.73 3.83 -9.58
N ALA A 399 -18.11 3.32 -8.51
CA ALA A 399 -18.31 3.86 -7.16
C ALA A 399 -17.61 5.22 -6.95
N LEU A 400 -16.42 5.39 -7.54
CA LEU A 400 -15.62 6.61 -7.40
C LEU A 400 -16.27 7.82 -8.07
N TYR A 401 -16.72 7.70 -9.32
CA TYR A 401 -17.13 8.87 -10.11
C TYR A 401 -18.27 9.67 -9.49
N PRO A 402 -19.39 9.07 -9.03
CA PRO A 402 -20.48 9.82 -8.40
C PRO A 402 -20.05 10.51 -7.11
N PHE A 403 -19.19 9.86 -6.31
CA PHE A 403 -18.69 10.42 -5.06
C PHE A 403 -17.81 11.66 -5.32
N MET A 404 -16.85 11.54 -6.24
CA MET A 404 -15.99 12.66 -6.61
C MET A 404 -16.81 13.80 -7.25
N ALA A 405 -17.80 13.48 -8.08
CA ALA A 405 -18.68 14.46 -8.68
C ALA A 405 -19.50 15.24 -7.64
N LYS A 406 -20.09 14.54 -6.67
CA LYS A 406 -20.86 15.14 -5.58
C LYS A 406 -20.04 16.12 -4.75
N TYR A 407 -18.86 15.71 -4.29
CA TYR A 407 -18.10 16.49 -3.31
C TYR A 407 -17.10 17.49 -3.90
N LEU A 408 -16.80 17.38 -5.20
CA LEU A 408 -15.98 18.37 -5.93
C LEU A 408 -16.80 19.23 -6.89
N ASP A 409 -18.13 19.12 -6.88
CA ASP A 409 -19.03 19.85 -7.79
C ASP A 409 -18.62 19.64 -9.26
N LEU A 410 -18.57 18.37 -9.66
CA LEU A 410 -18.33 17.96 -11.05
C LEU A 410 -19.66 17.57 -11.72
N ASP A 411 -19.69 17.68 -13.04
CA ASP A 411 -20.87 17.39 -13.84
C ASP A 411 -20.89 15.92 -14.30
N LEU A 412 -21.51 15.07 -13.49
CA LEU A 412 -21.67 13.64 -13.78
C LEU A 412 -22.47 13.38 -15.07
N ASN A 413 -23.33 14.31 -15.50
CA ASN A 413 -24.15 14.11 -16.70
C ASN A 413 -23.32 14.16 -17.98
N LYS A 414 -22.15 14.79 -17.97
CA LYS A 414 -21.23 14.84 -19.13
C LYS A 414 -20.62 13.50 -19.52
N VAL A 415 -20.71 12.53 -18.63
CA VAL A 415 -20.13 11.20 -18.83
C VAL A 415 -21.19 10.11 -18.82
N LYS A 416 -22.47 10.47 -18.89
CA LYS A 416 -23.57 9.52 -19.02
C LYS A 416 -23.97 9.32 -20.48
N ASN A 417 -24.37 8.10 -20.83
CA ASN A 417 -25.01 7.78 -22.10
C ASN A 417 -26.51 8.13 -22.08
N ASP A 418 -27.21 7.89 -23.19
CA ASP A 418 -28.66 8.16 -23.33
C ASP A 418 -29.54 7.35 -22.36
N LYS A 419 -29.00 6.29 -21.75
CA LYS A 419 -29.67 5.48 -20.72
C LYS A 419 -29.42 6.01 -19.30
N GLY A 420 -28.63 7.08 -19.15
CA GLY A 420 -28.25 7.65 -17.86
C GLY A 420 -27.14 6.89 -17.13
N GLU A 421 -26.48 5.93 -17.79
CA GLU A 421 -25.39 5.13 -17.25
C GLU A 421 -24.05 5.81 -17.53
N ILE A 422 -23.09 5.72 -16.61
CA ILE A 422 -21.74 6.26 -16.82
C ILE A 422 -21.03 5.45 -17.94
N ASP A 423 -20.47 6.14 -18.93
CA ASP A 423 -19.92 5.54 -20.14
C ASP A 423 -18.47 5.98 -20.42
N GLU A 424 -17.54 5.07 -20.13
CA GLU A 424 -16.10 5.24 -20.37
C GLU A 424 -15.71 5.06 -21.84
N SER A 425 -16.58 4.55 -22.71
CA SER A 425 -16.24 4.26 -24.12
C SER A 425 -15.91 5.53 -24.92
N THR A 426 -16.26 6.70 -24.39
CA THR A 426 -15.95 8.00 -24.99
C THR A 426 -14.52 8.50 -24.69
N CYS A 427 -13.77 7.78 -23.85
CA CYS A 427 -12.37 8.08 -23.56
C CYS A 427 -11.44 7.44 -24.60
N VAL A 428 -10.40 8.18 -24.99
CA VAL A 428 -9.31 7.65 -25.81
C VAL A 428 -8.21 7.11 -24.90
N ILE A 429 -7.85 5.85 -25.11
CA ILE A 429 -6.70 5.21 -24.48
C ILE A 429 -5.49 5.41 -25.38
N GLU A 430 -4.52 6.18 -24.90
CA GLU A 430 -3.26 6.43 -25.59
C GLU A 430 -2.29 5.27 -25.39
N PRO A 431 -1.45 4.96 -26.40
CA PRO A 431 -0.29 4.11 -26.20
C PRO A 431 0.70 4.76 -25.23
N LYS A 432 1.44 3.94 -24.48
CA LYS A 432 2.35 4.36 -23.39
C LYS A 432 3.34 5.44 -23.83
N GLU A 433 3.87 5.34 -25.04
CA GLU A 433 4.89 6.23 -25.60
C GLU A 433 4.36 7.67 -25.73
N LYS A 434 3.06 7.85 -25.98
CA LYS A 434 2.44 9.19 -26.01
C LYS A 434 2.35 9.85 -24.65
N LEU A 435 2.54 9.10 -23.56
CA LEU A 435 2.49 9.58 -22.19
C LEU A 435 3.87 9.88 -21.61
N PHE A 436 4.94 9.69 -22.40
CA PHE A 436 6.30 10.09 -22.04
C PHE A 436 6.52 11.60 -22.21
N VAL A 437 7.46 12.13 -21.44
CA VAL A 437 7.91 13.52 -21.47
C VAL A 437 9.30 13.61 -22.10
N PHE A 438 10.16 12.64 -21.81
CA PHE A 438 11.57 12.65 -22.17
C PHE A 438 11.86 11.99 -23.52
N GLY A 439 10.82 11.59 -24.25
CA GLY A 439 10.92 10.89 -25.54
C GLY A 439 11.13 9.39 -25.38
N ASP A 440 11.01 8.66 -26.49
CA ASP A 440 10.95 7.19 -26.50
C ASP A 440 12.19 6.52 -25.92
N LYS A 441 13.33 7.23 -25.90
CA LYS A 441 14.60 6.74 -25.36
C LYS A 441 15.12 7.58 -24.20
N GLY A 442 14.30 8.48 -23.66
CA GLY A 442 14.70 9.41 -22.59
C GLY A 442 15.69 10.49 -23.04
N GLU A 443 15.81 10.75 -24.34
CA GLU A 443 16.80 11.66 -24.93
C GLU A 443 16.59 13.13 -24.54
N LYS A 444 15.40 13.48 -24.02
CA LYS A 444 15.06 14.83 -23.54
C LYS A 444 15.15 14.96 -22.02
N LEU A 445 15.69 13.96 -21.31
CA LEU A 445 15.95 14.06 -19.88
C LEU A 445 16.91 15.23 -19.61
N PRO A 446 16.57 16.16 -18.69
CA PRO A 446 17.42 17.31 -18.39
C PRO A 446 18.83 16.90 -17.95
N LYS A 447 19.84 17.69 -18.35
CA LYS A 447 21.25 17.40 -18.05
C LYS A 447 21.56 17.38 -16.55
N ASN A 448 20.78 18.09 -15.74
CA ASN A 448 20.93 18.11 -14.28
C ASN A 448 20.21 16.95 -13.58
N ALA A 449 19.59 16.02 -14.32
CA ALA A 449 18.85 14.92 -13.73
C ALA A 449 19.77 14.06 -12.83
N LEU A 450 19.35 13.89 -11.58
CA LEU A 450 20.04 13.09 -10.59
C LEU A 450 19.93 11.61 -10.95
N LYS A 451 21.05 10.91 -10.93
CA LYS A 451 21.14 9.46 -11.21
C LYS A 451 21.76 8.64 -10.07
N ASP A 452 21.97 9.28 -8.93
CA ASP A 452 22.66 8.72 -7.78
C ASP A 452 21.72 8.74 -6.58
N ILE A 453 21.31 7.55 -6.15
CA ILE A 453 20.43 7.37 -4.99
C ILE A 453 21.10 7.85 -3.69
N ASN A 454 22.43 7.77 -3.56
CA ASN A 454 23.11 8.19 -2.33
C ASN A 454 23.04 9.70 -2.16
N LYS A 455 23.23 10.46 -3.25
CA LYS A 455 22.99 11.90 -3.27
C LYS A 455 21.55 12.27 -2.94
N LEU A 456 20.58 11.44 -3.32
CA LEU A 456 19.19 11.64 -2.92
C LEU A 456 19.02 11.53 -1.40
N TYR A 457 19.63 10.53 -0.76
CA TYR A 457 19.63 10.41 0.71
C TYR A 457 20.35 11.60 1.38
N GLU A 458 21.48 12.03 0.84
CA GLU A 458 22.25 13.18 1.36
C GLU A 458 21.42 14.47 1.39
N MET A 459 20.51 14.68 0.44
CA MET A 459 19.59 15.84 0.44
C MET A 459 18.69 15.91 1.67
N PHE A 460 18.43 14.77 2.32
CA PHE A 460 17.66 14.68 3.56
C PHE A 460 18.55 14.52 4.80
N GLY A 461 19.87 14.65 4.65
CA GLY A 461 20.84 14.43 5.73
C GLY A 461 20.96 12.96 6.15
N GLU A 462 20.63 12.04 5.25
CA GLU A 462 20.64 10.59 5.50
C GLU A 462 21.77 9.90 4.72
N LYS A 463 22.05 8.64 5.07
CA LYS A 463 22.92 7.75 4.31
C LYS A 463 22.13 6.54 3.85
N ASN A 464 22.27 6.16 2.58
CA ASN A 464 21.74 4.90 2.09
C ASN A 464 22.62 3.75 2.57
N LEU A 465 22.12 2.93 3.49
CA LEU A 465 22.80 1.73 3.99
C LEU A 465 22.23 0.44 3.42
N LYS A 466 21.30 0.54 2.46
CA LYS A 466 20.67 -0.63 1.89
C LYS A 466 21.65 -1.36 0.97
N VAL A 467 21.90 -2.63 1.29
CA VAL A 467 22.65 -3.54 0.43
C VAL A 467 21.67 -4.14 -0.57
N TYR A 468 21.86 -3.87 -1.86
CA TYR A 468 21.16 -4.59 -2.91
C TYR A 468 21.89 -5.92 -3.11
N GLU A 469 21.25 -7.03 -2.73
CA GLU A 469 21.74 -8.33 -3.16
C GLU A 469 21.70 -8.35 -4.68
N VAL A 470 22.87 -8.24 -5.32
CA VAL A 470 22.99 -8.51 -6.74
C VAL A 470 22.58 -9.96 -6.92
N LYS A 471 21.36 -10.20 -7.43
CA LYS A 471 21.03 -11.51 -7.99
C LYS A 471 21.97 -11.72 -9.16
N LYS A 472 23.06 -12.45 -8.92
CA LYS A 472 23.93 -12.97 -9.97
C LYS A 472 23.17 -13.93 -10.86
#